data_AF-A0A0B1RVK4-F1
#
_entry.id   AF-A0A0B1RVK4-F1
#
_cell.length_a   1.000
_cell.length_b   1.000
_cell.length_c   1.000
_cell.angle_alpha   90.00
_cell.angle_beta   90.00
_cell.angle_gamma   90.00
#
_symmetry.space_group_name_H-M   'P 1'
#
loop_
_entity.id
_entity.type
_entity.pdbx_description
1 polymer ?
#
loop_
_entity_poly.entity_id
_entity_poly.type
_entity_poly.pdbx_seq_one_letter_code
_entity_poly.pdbx_strand_id
1 'polypeptide(L)'
;MYTTYLAKLIEKQNLSVTATVCHPGGVDSNILRESGYQWVRIVFRPIMWFVLKTVDDGAQTPIFLALSQKLHKSNGQYFKDLAAHDVIDKCQDISACQRLYEESRKSVALD
;
A
#
# COMPACT_ATOMS: atom_id res chain seq x y z
N MET A 1 8.23 1.57 3.41
CA MET A 1 9.22 2.62 3.70
C MET A 1 8.56 3.91 4.19
N TYR A 2 7.89 4.70 3.34
CA TYR A 2 7.26 5.97 3.76
C TYR A 2 6.31 5.78 4.95
N THR A 3 5.32 4.88 4.82
CA THR A 3 4.35 4.57 5.87
C THR A 3 5.01 4.06 7.15
N THR A 4 6.09 3.27 7.05
CA THR A 4 6.84 2.77 8.21
C THR A 4 7.35 3.93 9.07
N TYR A 5 7.97 4.94 8.44
CA TYR A 5 8.50 6.08 9.19
C TYR A 5 7.38 7.02 9.66
N LEU A 6 6.37 7.26 8.83
CA LEU A 6 5.21 8.07 9.20
C LEU A 6 4.48 7.48 10.42
N ALA A 7 4.26 6.16 10.45
CA ALA A 7 3.65 5.47 11.58
C ALA A 7 4.43 5.69 12.88
N LYS A 8 5.77 5.65 12.82
CA LYS A 8 6.64 5.94 13.96
C LYS A 8 6.52 7.39 14.43
N LEU A 9 6.37 8.35 13.52
CA LEU A 9 6.14 9.76 13.87
C LEU A 9 4.78 9.96 14.54
N ILE A 10 3.73 9.33 14.01
CA ILE A 10 2.38 9.35 14.57
C ILE A 10 2.39 8.84 16.02
N GLU A 11 3.03 7.69 16.28
CA GLU A 11 3.20 7.12 17.62
C GLU A 11 3.99 8.06 18.54
N LYS A 12 5.14 8.56 18.06
CA LYS A 12 5.99 9.47 18.84
C LYS A 12 5.25 10.75 19.26
N GLN A 13 4.33 11.23 18.43
CA GLN A 13 3.54 12.44 18.69
C GLN A 13 2.20 12.15 19.40
N ASN A 14 1.91 10.88 19.70
CA ASN A 14 0.67 10.45 20.35
C ASN A 14 -0.60 10.94 19.62
N LEU A 15 -0.59 10.90 18.28
CA LEU A 15 -1.73 11.29 17.47
C LEU A 15 -2.78 10.17 17.43
N SER A 16 -4.06 10.53 17.36
CA SER A 16 -5.19 9.59 17.32
C SER A 16 -5.46 8.97 15.93
N VAL A 17 -4.54 9.16 14.98
CA VAL A 17 -4.63 8.63 13.62
C VAL A 17 -3.67 7.45 13.44
N THR A 18 -3.86 6.66 12.39
CA THR A 18 -2.93 5.58 12.02
C THR A 18 -2.54 5.71 10.56
N ALA A 19 -1.36 5.20 10.20
CA ALA A 19 -0.93 5.06 8.83
C ALA A 19 -0.62 3.60 8.53
N THR A 20 -1.33 3.00 7.57
CA THR A 20 -1.25 1.57 7.23
C THR A 20 -1.05 1.41 5.72
N VAL A 21 -0.37 0.35 5.29
CA VAL A 21 -0.18 0.05 3.86
C VAL A 21 -1.25 -0.93 3.39
N CYS A 22 -1.83 -0.66 2.22
CA CYS A 22 -2.82 -1.51 1.57
C CYS A 22 -2.28 -2.06 0.25
N HIS A 23 -2.28 -3.39 0.12
CA HIS A 23 -2.02 -4.08 -1.13
C HIS A 23 -3.32 -4.74 -1.66
N PRO A 24 -3.88 -4.28 -2.79
CA PRO A 24 -5.16 -4.79 -3.29
C PRO A 24 -5.06 -6.22 -3.88
N GLY A 25 -3.84 -6.68 -4.16
CA GLY A 25 -3.57 -7.96 -4.82
C GLY A 25 -3.20 -7.76 -6.29
N GLY A 26 -3.11 -8.84 -7.05
CA GLY A 26 -3.00 -8.76 -8.51
C GLY A 26 -4.39 -8.52 -9.10
N VAL A 27 -4.70 -7.27 -9.44
CA VAL A 27 -6.03 -6.85 -9.92
C VAL A 27 -5.99 -6.53 -11.41
N ASP A 28 -6.95 -7.04 -12.18
CA ASP A 28 -7.19 -6.65 -13.58
C ASP A 28 -7.80 -5.24 -13.64
N SER A 29 -6.95 -4.25 -13.35
CA SER A 29 -7.28 -2.82 -13.40
C SER A 29 -6.86 -2.19 -14.73
N ASN A 30 -7.04 -0.88 -14.87
CA ASN A 30 -6.62 -0.14 -16.05
C ASN A 30 -5.13 0.20 -16.10
N ILE A 31 -4.32 -0.26 -15.13
CA ILE A 31 -2.89 0.12 -15.02
C ILE A 31 -2.08 -0.19 -16.28
N LEU A 32 -2.35 -1.34 -16.93
CA LEU A 32 -1.67 -1.73 -18.17
C LEU A 32 -2.03 -0.82 -19.35
N ARG A 33 -3.26 -0.30 -19.38
CA ARG A 33 -3.70 0.64 -20.41
C ARG A 33 -2.96 1.96 -20.27
N GLU A 34 -2.93 2.49 -19.05
CA GLU A 34 -2.35 3.81 -18.76
C GLU A 34 -0.81 3.81 -18.82
N SER A 35 -0.20 2.64 -18.64
CA SER A 35 1.26 2.46 -18.73
C SER A 35 1.76 2.18 -20.16
N GLY A 36 0.89 2.22 -21.18
CA GLY A 36 1.25 1.93 -22.57
C GLY A 36 1.43 0.44 -22.91
N TYR A 37 1.14 -0.46 -21.96
CA TYR A 37 1.22 -1.92 -22.11
C TYR A 37 -0.13 -2.57 -22.39
N GLN A 38 -1.05 -1.86 -23.04
CA GLN A 38 -2.41 -2.36 -23.32
C GLN A 38 -2.41 -3.66 -24.12
N TRP A 39 -1.42 -3.85 -25.02
CA TRP A 39 -1.28 -5.05 -25.83
C TRP A 39 -1.13 -6.32 -24.97
N VAL A 40 -0.47 -6.22 -23.80
CA VAL A 40 -0.35 -7.32 -22.82
C VAL A 40 -1.75 -7.76 -22.41
N ARG A 41 -2.64 -6.80 -22.16
CA ARG A 41 -4.03 -7.06 -21.76
C ARG A 41 -4.80 -7.85 -22.82
N ILE A 42 -4.55 -7.56 -24.09
CA ILE A 42 -5.22 -8.18 -25.23
C ILE A 42 -4.68 -9.59 -25.45
N VAL A 43 -3.35 -9.75 -25.52
CA VAL A 43 -2.70 -11.04 -25.81
C VAL A 43 -2.95 -12.06 -24.70
N PHE A 44 -2.90 -11.64 -23.44
CA PHE A 44 -2.99 -12.54 -22.29
C PHE A 44 -4.36 -12.54 -21.61
N ARG A 45 -5.40 -12.00 -22.27
CA ARG A 45 -6.75 -11.82 -21.69
C ARG A 45 -7.30 -13.05 -20.94
N PRO A 46 -7.30 -14.27 -21.51
CA PRO A 46 -7.86 -15.43 -20.81
C PRO A 46 -7.05 -15.80 -19.55
N ILE A 47 -5.72 -15.64 -19.58
CA ILE A 47 -4.85 -15.92 -18.44
C ILE A 47 -5.09 -14.91 -17.32
N MET A 48 -5.14 -13.61 -17.65
CA MET A 48 -5.41 -12.58 -16.64
C MET A 48 -6.80 -12.71 -16.03
N TRP A 49 -7.82 -13.03 -16.83
CA TRP A 49 -9.17 -13.26 -16.30
C TRP A 49 -9.21 -14.42 -15.28
N PHE A 50 -8.41 -15.46 -15.50
CA PHE A 50 -8.34 -16.61 -14.60
C PHE A 50 -7.50 -16.36 -13.33
N VAL A 51 -6.40 -15.60 -13.43
CA VAL A 51 -5.42 -15.44 -12.34
C VAL A 51 -5.60 -14.16 -11.52
N LEU A 52 -6.06 -13.08 -12.16
CA LEU A 52 -6.19 -11.78 -11.49
C LEU A 52 -7.55 -11.62 -10.83
N LYS A 53 -7.55 -10.87 -9.75
CA LYS A 53 -8.75 -10.39 -9.06
C LYS A 53 -9.51 -9.36 -9.89
N THR A 54 -10.81 -9.26 -9.64
CA THR A 54 -11.61 -8.14 -10.15
C THR A 54 -11.29 -6.84 -9.41
N VAL A 55 -11.73 -5.70 -9.96
CA VAL A 55 -11.61 -4.39 -9.30
C VAL A 55 -12.36 -4.34 -7.97
N ASP A 56 -13.51 -5.02 -7.88
CA ASP A 56 -14.33 -5.07 -6.66
C ASP A 56 -13.66 -5.90 -5.57
N ASP A 57 -13.02 -7.01 -5.94
CA ASP A 57 -12.19 -7.81 -5.02
C ASP A 57 -10.99 -7.01 -4.51
N GLY A 58 -10.34 -6.25 -5.41
CA GLY A 58 -9.20 -5.38 -5.07
C GLY A 58 -9.57 -4.24 -4.13
N ALA A 59 -10.80 -3.74 -4.23
CA ALA A 59 -11.32 -2.65 -3.39
C ALA A 59 -11.65 -3.09 -1.95
N GLN A 60 -11.77 -4.38 -1.67
CA GLN A 60 -12.13 -4.86 -0.33
C GLN A 60 -11.08 -4.50 0.74
N THR A 61 -9.78 -4.66 0.45
CA THR A 61 -8.71 -4.35 1.41
C THR A 61 -8.71 -2.87 1.84
N PRO A 62 -8.72 -1.88 0.94
CA PRO A 62 -8.74 -0.49 1.37
C PRO A 62 -10.05 -0.12 2.09
N ILE A 63 -11.20 -0.64 1.67
CA ILE A 63 -12.48 -0.42 2.35
C ILE A 63 -12.44 -0.98 3.77
N PHE A 64 -11.93 -2.20 3.95
CA PHE A 64 -11.76 -2.83 5.25
C PHE A 64 -10.85 -1.99 6.16
N LEU A 65 -9.71 -1.51 5.64
CA LEU A 65 -8.79 -0.68 6.41
C LEU A 65 -9.38 0.67 6.81
N ALA A 66 -10.20 1.27 5.95
CA ALA A 66 -10.81 2.57 6.21
C ALA A 66 -11.99 2.50 7.20
N LEU A 67 -12.77 1.42 7.19
CA LEU A 67 -14.06 1.34 7.89
C LEU A 67 -14.08 0.39 9.09
N SER A 68 -13.15 -0.54 9.19
CA SER A 68 -13.20 -1.59 10.22
C SER A 68 -12.82 -1.05 11.60
N GLN A 69 -13.77 -1.12 12.53
CA GLN A 69 -13.54 -0.83 13.96
C GLN A 69 -12.58 -1.84 14.62
N LYS A 70 -12.30 -2.98 13.98
CA LYS A 70 -11.42 -4.03 14.52
C LYS A 70 -9.93 -3.68 14.41
N LEU A 71 -9.56 -2.58 13.75
CA LEU A 71 -8.18 -2.24 13.39
C LEU A 71 -7.48 -1.27 14.33
N HIS A 72 -7.86 -1.22 15.61
CA HIS A 72 -7.26 -0.32 16.62
C HIS A 72 -5.73 -0.43 16.79
N LYS A 73 -5.06 -1.40 16.15
CA LYS A 73 -3.60 -1.61 16.22
C LYS A 73 -2.92 -1.73 14.84
N SER A 74 -3.50 -1.16 13.77
CA SER A 74 -2.97 -1.31 12.40
C SER A 74 -1.81 -0.37 12.03
N ASN A 75 -1.35 0.48 12.95
CA ASN A 75 -0.35 1.50 12.64
C ASN A 75 0.97 0.86 12.15
N GLY A 76 1.46 1.34 11.02
CA GLY A 76 2.70 0.86 10.38
C GLY A 76 2.62 -0.52 9.73
N GLN A 77 1.50 -1.23 9.85
CA GLN A 77 1.35 -2.58 9.31
C GLN A 77 1.10 -2.58 7.79
N TYR A 78 1.47 -3.69 7.15
CA TYR A 78 1.22 -3.96 5.75
C TYR A 78 0.11 -4.99 5.61
N PHE A 79 -0.93 -4.65 4.84
CA PHE A 79 -2.09 -5.51 4.66
C PHE A 79 -2.24 -5.94 3.20
N LYS A 80 -2.53 -7.22 3.04
CA LYS A 80 -2.90 -7.85 1.77
C LYS A 80 -3.98 -8.88 2.09
N ASP A 81 -4.96 -9.04 1.21
CA ASP A 81 -6.02 -10.05 1.36
C ASP A 81 -6.72 -9.97 2.74
N LEU A 82 -7.02 -8.75 3.20
CA LEU A 82 -7.66 -8.45 4.49
C LEU A 82 -6.86 -8.88 5.74
N ALA A 83 -5.58 -9.25 5.59
CA ALA A 83 -4.73 -9.71 6.68
C ALA A 83 -3.40 -8.95 6.75
N ALA A 84 -2.86 -8.83 7.96
CA ALA A 84 -1.53 -8.26 8.18
C ALA A 84 -0.45 -9.24 7.69
N HIS A 85 0.59 -8.70 7.07
CA HIS A 85 1.71 -9.42 6.50
C HIS A 85 3.02 -8.73 6.87
N ASP A 86 4.10 -9.50 6.94
CA ASP A 86 5.43 -8.96 7.16
C ASP A 86 5.92 -8.14 5.97
N VAL A 87 6.67 -7.09 6.29
CA VAL A 87 7.32 -6.26 5.28
C VAL A 87 8.70 -6.81 4.96
N ILE A 88 9.14 -6.59 3.71
CA ILE A 88 10.51 -6.91 3.27
C ILE A 88 11.55 -6.15 4.12
N ASP A 89 12.76 -6.69 4.21
CA ASP A 89 13.87 -6.15 5.03
C ASP A 89 14.15 -4.67 4.78
N LYS A 90 14.05 -4.21 3.52
CA LYS A 90 14.25 -2.81 3.16
C LYS A 90 13.27 -1.86 3.86
N CYS A 91 12.08 -2.35 4.20
CA CYS A 91 11.07 -1.59 4.95
C CYS A 91 11.26 -1.69 6.47
N GLN A 92 12.15 -2.56 6.96
CA GLN A 92 12.51 -2.69 8.38
C GLN A 92 13.71 -1.81 8.76
N ASP A 93 14.54 -1.42 7.78
CA ASP A 93 15.58 -0.42 7.98
C ASP A 93 14.98 0.97 8.24
N ILE A 94 14.86 1.31 9.51
CA ILE A 94 14.30 2.59 9.97
C ILE A 94 15.14 3.77 9.49
N SER A 95 16.46 3.63 9.38
CA SER A 95 17.34 4.72 8.93
C SER A 95 17.11 5.04 7.45
N ALA A 96 16.96 4.02 6.60
CA ALA A 96 16.61 4.18 5.21
C ALA A 96 15.18 4.75 5.04
N CYS A 97 14.23 4.30 5.86
CA CYS A 97 12.87 4.83 5.85
C CYS A 97 12.82 6.32 6.25
N GLN A 98 13.59 6.71 7.27
CA GLN A 98 13.73 8.11 7.67
C GLN A 98 14.29 8.96 6.54
N ARG A 99 15.43 8.54 5.97
CA ARG A 99 16.07 9.27 4.88
C ARG A 99 15.12 9.45 3.69
N LEU A 100 14.41 8.39 3.29
CA LEU A 100 13.42 8.47 2.21
C LEU A 100 12.32 9.48 2.53
N TYR A 101 11.81 9.49 3.76
CA TYR A 101 10.76 10.42 4.18
C TYR A 101 11.23 11.88 4.13
N GLU A 102 12.41 12.16 4.67
CA GLU A 102 13.00 13.50 4.69
C GLU A 102 13.30 14.03 3.28
N GLU A 103 13.91 13.22 2.41
CA GLU A 103 14.18 13.62 1.02
C GLU A 103 12.89 13.79 0.20
N SER A 104 11.86 12.98 0.49
CA SER A 104 10.55 13.14 -0.14
C SER A 104 9.91 14.49 0.23
N ARG A 105 10.01 14.91 1.50
CA ARG A 105 9.50 16.23 1.96
C ARG A 105 10.20 17.39 1.26
N LYS A 106 11.54 17.35 1.16
CA LYS A 106 12.34 18.34 0.42
C LYS A 106 11.93 18.44 -1.03
N SER A 107 11.71 17.30 -1.68
CA SER A 107 11.32 17.24 -3.09
C SER A 107 9.97 17.92 -3.39
N VAL A 108 9.12 18.06 -2.37
CA VAL A 108 7.82 18.75 -2.47
C VAL A 108 7.76 20.05 -1.67
N ALA A 109 8.91 20.61 -1.27
CA ALA A 109 9.04 21.87 -0.53
C ALA A 109 8.24 21.92 0.79
N LEU A 110 8.19 20.81 1.52
CA LEU A 110 7.55 20.69 2.84
C LEU A 110 8.58 20.72 3.99
N ASP A 111 9.66 21.47 3.83
CA ASP A 111 10.77 21.56 4.79
C ASP A 111 10.40 22.36 6.04
#